data_AF-A0A966X2Z1-F1
#
_entry.id   AF-A0A966X2Z1-F1
#
_cell.length_a   1.000
_cell.length_b   1.000
_cell.length_c   1.000
_cell.angle_alpha   90.00
_cell.angle_beta   90.00
_cell.angle_gamma   90.00
#
_symmetry.space_group_name_H-M   'P 1'
#
loop_
_entity.id
_entity.type
_entity.pdbx_description
1 polymer ?
#
loop_
_entity_poly.entity_id
_entity_poly.type
_entity_poly.pdbx_seq_one_letter_code
_entity_poly.pdbx_strand_id
1 'polypeptide(L)'
;MRDETKLVHSGYETDPTTHSVATPIYQTVAYEFDNAQHGADLFNLAVPGNIYTRLMNPTTDVLEQRVADLEGGVGALAVSAGSAAIHYAILTLAEAGKNIVSPPQLYG
;
A
#
# COMPACT_ATOMS: atom_id res chain seq x y z
N MET A 1 -6.37 20.23 -4.60
CA MET A 1 -6.37 20.36 -3.13
C MET A 1 -4.98 20.87 -2.71
N ARG A 2 -4.86 21.70 -1.66
CA ARG A 2 -3.54 22.13 -1.14
C ARG A 2 -2.88 20.98 -0.37
N ASP A 3 -1.56 20.95 -0.29
CA ASP A 3 -0.82 19.84 0.34
C ASP A 3 -1.18 19.68 1.83
N GLU A 4 -1.41 20.79 2.55
CA GLU A 4 -1.84 20.75 3.95
C GLU A 4 -3.20 20.07 4.12
N THR A 5 -4.08 20.22 3.13
CA THR A 5 -5.37 19.53 3.13
C THR A 5 -5.21 18.06 2.75
N LYS A 6 -4.32 17.74 1.80
CA LYS A 6 -4.01 16.34 1.43
C LYS A 6 -3.42 15.55 2.61
N LEU A 7 -2.52 16.16 3.38
CA LEU A 7 -1.91 15.55 4.57
C LEU A 7 -2.94 15.05 5.59
N VAL A 8 -4.08 15.72 5.68
CA VAL A 8 -5.17 15.37 6.61
C VAL A 8 -6.16 14.39 5.98
N HIS A 9 -6.53 14.60 4.71
CA HIS A 9 -7.70 13.96 4.11
C HIS A 9 -7.42 12.87 3.09
N SER A 10 -6.30 12.91 2.38
CA SER A 10 -6.08 12.00 1.24
C SER A 10 -6.03 10.55 1.70
N GLY A 11 -6.57 9.64 0.88
CA GLY A 11 -6.59 8.20 1.14
C GLY A 11 -7.62 7.70 2.16
N TYR A 12 -8.37 8.57 2.85
CA TYR A 12 -9.41 8.15 3.80
C TYR A 12 -10.73 8.88 3.57
N GLU A 13 -11.78 8.09 3.34
CA GLU A 13 -13.16 8.54 3.36
C GLU A 13 -13.84 8.04 4.64
N THR A 14 -15.00 8.62 4.98
CA THR A 14 -15.76 8.21 6.17
C THR A 14 -16.08 6.71 6.14
N ASP A 15 -15.81 6.00 7.24
CA ASP A 15 -16.20 4.59 7.36
C ASP A 15 -17.72 4.43 7.21
N PRO A 16 -18.20 3.66 6.20
CA PRO A 16 -19.63 3.50 5.96
C PRO A 16 -20.35 2.71 7.06
N THR A 17 -19.62 1.96 7.89
CA THR A 17 -20.23 1.12 8.93
C THR A 17 -20.48 1.89 10.21
N THR A 18 -19.49 2.65 10.68
CA THR A 18 -19.53 3.31 12.00
C THR A 18 -19.50 4.83 11.94
N HIS A 19 -19.27 5.42 10.75
CA HIS A 19 -19.04 6.85 10.56
C HIS A 19 -17.84 7.41 11.36
N SER A 20 -16.84 6.56 11.63
CA SER A 20 -15.61 7.01 12.27
C SER A 20 -14.93 8.10 11.42
N VAL A 21 -14.58 9.22 12.06
CA VAL A 21 -13.80 10.29 11.43
C VAL A 21 -12.30 9.98 11.36
N ALA A 22 -11.83 9.06 12.20
CA ALA A 22 -10.46 8.57 12.20
C ALA A 22 -10.39 7.22 11.49
N THR A 23 -9.30 6.99 10.76
CA THR A 23 -9.03 5.71 10.10
C THR A 23 -8.98 4.57 11.14
N PRO A 24 -9.84 3.55 11.03
CA PRO A 24 -9.80 2.40 11.93
C PRO A 24 -8.49 1.61 11.81
N ILE A 25 -8.06 0.98 12.91
CA ILE A 25 -6.88 0.10 12.91
C ILE A 25 -7.33 -1.34 12.66
N TYR A 26 -7.07 -1.84 11.46
CA TYR A 26 -7.32 -3.23 11.09
C TYR A 26 -6.13 -4.14 11.50
N GLN A 27 -6.01 -4.40 12.81
CA GLN A 27 -5.00 -5.31 13.38
C GLN A 27 -5.39 -6.78 13.19
N THR A 28 -5.51 -7.22 11.93
CA THR A 28 -5.87 -8.59 11.54
C THR A 28 -4.83 -9.19 10.59
N VAL A 29 -4.83 -10.51 10.46
CA VAL A 29 -3.96 -11.25 9.52
C VAL A 29 -4.66 -11.61 8.21
N ALA A 30 -5.99 -11.79 8.23
CA ALA A 30 -6.79 -12.29 7.11
C ALA A 30 -8.19 -11.65 7.11
N TYR A 31 -8.86 -11.75 5.96
CA TYR A 31 -10.21 -11.25 5.73
C TYR A 31 -11.11 -12.39 5.25
N GLU A 32 -12.40 -12.31 5.61
CA GLU A 32 -13.40 -13.29 5.19
C GLU A 32 -13.79 -13.09 3.72
N PHE A 33 -14.10 -14.17 3.03
CA PHE A 33 -14.70 -14.12 1.69
C PHE A 33 -16.20 -14.37 1.78
N ASP A 34 -16.99 -13.54 1.09
CA ASP A 34 -18.44 -13.73 0.96
C ASP A 34 -18.85 -15.14 0.50
N ASN A 35 -18.05 -15.75 -0.38
CA ASN A 35 -18.19 -17.14 -0.83
C ASN A 35 -16.93 -17.62 -1.58
N ALA A 36 -16.92 -18.89 -2.01
CA ALA A 36 -15.79 -19.50 -2.72
C ALA A 36 -15.46 -18.81 -4.07
N GLN A 37 -16.46 -18.33 -4.80
CA GLN A 37 -16.24 -17.61 -6.05
C GLN A 37 -15.57 -16.25 -5.81
N HIS A 38 -16.05 -15.49 -4.81
CA HIS A 38 -15.42 -14.23 -4.41
C HIS A 38 -13.94 -14.43 -4.06
N GLY A 39 -13.61 -15.47 -3.29
CA GLY A 39 -12.21 -15.81 -3.00
C GLY A 39 -11.39 -16.08 -4.27
N ALA A 40 -11.92 -16.87 -5.22
CA ALA A 40 -11.25 -17.14 -6.49
C ALA A 40 -11.03 -15.86 -7.32
N ASP A 41 -12.02 -14.96 -7.36
CA ASP A 41 -11.94 -13.71 -8.10
C ASP A 41 -10.88 -12.76 -7.51
N LEU A 42 -10.75 -12.70 -6.18
CA LEU A 42 -9.70 -11.94 -5.50
C LEU A 42 -8.29 -12.46 -5.85
N PHE A 43 -8.07 -13.78 -5.78
CA PHE A 43 -6.75 -14.37 -6.11
C PHE A 43 -6.38 -14.26 -7.59
N ASN A 44 -7.38 -14.20 -8.48
CA ASN A 44 -7.19 -13.97 -9.91
C ASN A 44 -7.06 -12.48 -10.27
N LEU A 45 -7.11 -11.56 -9.29
CA LEU A 45 -7.13 -10.12 -9.49
C LEU A 45 -8.28 -9.64 -10.38
N ALA A 46 -9.38 -10.41 -10.43
CA ALA A 46 -10.57 -10.07 -11.21
C ALA A 46 -11.44 -9.02 -10.52
N VAL A 47 -11.39 -8.97 -9.18
CA VAL A 47 -12.05 -7.96 -8.35
C VAL A 47 -11.07 -7.42 -7.30
N PRO A 48 -11.16 -6.15 -6.92
CA PRO A 48 -10.36 -5.61 -5.82
C PRO A 48 -10.88 -6.12 -4.47
N GLY A 49 -9.97 -6.27 -3.50
CA GLY A 49 -10.34 -6.58 -2.13
C GLY A 49 -9.18 -7.09 -1.31
N ASN A 50 -9.42 -7.27 -0.01
CA ASN A 50 -8.40 -7.72 0.92
C ASN A 50 -8.45 -9.25 1.07
N ILE A 51 -7.28 -9.90 1.08
CA ILE A 51 -7.16 -11.36 1.25
C ILE A 51 -6.45 -11.63 2.58
N TYR A 52 -5.22 -11.15 2.71
CA TYR A 52 -4.43 -11.21 3.94
C TYR A 52 -3.48 -10.01 4.03
N THR A 53 -3.17 -9.58 5.26
CA THR A 53 -2.47 -8.31 5.54
C THR A 53 -1.08 -8.20 4.91
N ARG A 54 -0.42 -9.33 4.61
CA ARG A 54 0.86 -9.32 3.90
C ARG A 54 0.75 -8.82 2.44
N LEU A 55 -0.44 -8.85 1.82
CA LEU A 55 -0.67 -8.25 0.50
C LEU A 55 -1.23 -6.84 0.59
N MET A 56 -2.27 -6.65 1.41
CA MET A 56 -3.01 -5.40 1.53
C MET A 56 -3.71 -5.32 2.88
N ASN A 57 -3.77 -4.13 3.46
CA ASN A 57 -4.48 -3.83 4.70
C ASN A 57 -5.13 -2.44 4.58
N PRO A 58 -6.42 -2.23 4.90
CA PRO A 58 -7.07 -0.93 4.74
C PRO A 58 -6.42 0.21 5.52
N THR A 59 -5.81 -0.08 6.67
CA THR A 59 -5.08 0.93 7.46
C THR A 59 -3.83 1.39 6.71
N THR A 60 -3.13 0.45 6.09
CA THR A 60 -1.90 0.69 5.33
C THR A 60 -2.19 1.34 3.97
N ASP A 61 -3.28 0.95 3.32
CA ASP A 61 -3.73 1.50 2.03
C ASP A 61 -4.00 3.01 2.12
N VAL A 62 -4.58 3.49 3.24
CA VAL A 62 -4.75 4.93 3.50
C VAL A 62 -3.40 5.67 3.48
N LEU A 63 -2.35 5.09 4.07
CA LEU A 63 -1.00 5.66 4.04
C LEU A 63 -0.44 5.67 2.61
N GLU A 64 -0.60 4.57 1.87
CA GLU A 64 -0.12 4.41 0.50
C GLU A 64 -0.76 5.44 -0.44
N GLN A 65 -2.09 5.56 -0.42
CA GLN A 65 -2.82 6.54 -1.22
C GLN A 65 -2.41 7.98 -0.87
N ARG A 66 -2.26 8.28 0.43
CA ARG A 66 -1.86 9.62 0.88
C ARG A 66 -0.45 9.99 0.43
N VAL A 67 0.51 9.08 0.56
CA VAL A 67 1.89 9.32 0.09
C VAL A 67 1.92 9.49 -1.43
N ALA A 68 1.17 8.65 -2.17
CA ALA A 68 1.08 8.76 -3.63
C ALA A 68 0.54 10.13 -4.07
N ASP A 69 -0.55 10.61 -3.47
CA ASP A 69 -1.15 11.92 -3.79
C ASP A 69 -0.22 13.11 -3.42
N LEU A 70 0.53 12.99 -2.33
CA LEU A 70 1.51 14.02 -1.92
C LEU A 70 2.71 14.10 -2.87
N GLU A 71 3.23 12.95 -3.31
CA GLU A 71 4.36 12.87 -4.23
C GLU A 71 3.96 13.04 -5.71
N GLY A 72 2.65 13.10 -6.01
CA GLY A 72 2.14 13.14 -7.39
C GLY A 72 2.35 11.82 -8.15
N GLY A 73 2.49 10.71 -7.43
CA GLY A 73 2.64 9.36 -7.98
C GLY A 73 1.29 8.71 -8.31
N VAL A 74 1.33 7.63 -9.10
CA VAL A 74 0.15 6.83 -9.46
C VAL A 74 -0.19 5.73 -8.44
N GLY A 75 0.68 5.53 -7.46
CA GLY A 75 0.54 4.55 -6.39
C GLY A 75 1.78 4.56 -5.48
N ALA A 76 1.65 3.97 -4.30
CA ALA A 76 2.74 3.75 -3.36
C ALA A 76 2.60 2.37 -2.70
N LEU A 77 3.65 1.90 -2.04
CA LEU A 77 3.66 0.64 -1.30
C LEU A 77 4.39 0.85 0.03
N ALA A 78 3.68 0.63 1.14
CA ALA A 78 4.24 0.72 2.47
C ALA A 78 4.89 -0.62 2.86
N VAL A 79 6.07 -0.53 3.44
CA VAL A 79 6.87 -1.70 3.84
C VAL A 79 7.47 -1.49 5.22
N SER A 80 8.05 -2.54 5.78
CA SER A 80 8.52 -2.57 7.17
C SER A 80 9.66 -1.59 7.50
N ALA A 81 10.47 -1.20 6.51
CA ALA A 81 11.62 -0.32 6.69
C ALA A 81 12.03 0.36 5.38
N GLY A 82 12.75 1.49 5.48
CA GLY A 82 13.31 2.17 4.31
C GLY A 82 14.27 1.29 3.49
N SER A 83 15.08 0.46 4.15
CA SER A 83 15.94 -0.54 3.48
C SER A 83 15.14 -1.60 2.73
N ALA A 84 13.97 -2.02 3.26
CA ALA A 84 13.07 -2.94 2.57
C ALA A 84 12.47 -2.30 1.32
N ALA A 85 12.14 -1.00 1.36
CA ALA A 85 11.59 -0.28 0.21
C ALA A 85 12.60 -0.22 -0.94
N ILE A 86 13.85 0.16 -0.63
CA ILE A 86 14.95 0.18 -1.60
C ILE A 86 15.20 -1.23 -2.16
N HIS A 87 15.22 -2.24 -1.28
CA HIS A 87 15.45 -3.62 -1.69
C HIS A 87 14.37 -4.16 -2.62
N TYR A 88 13.09 -3.96 -2.29
CA TYR A 88 11.96 -4.40 -3.11
C TYR A 88 11.96 -3.69 -4.46
N ALA A 89 12.22 -2.37 -4.50
CA ALA A 89 12.29 -1.63 -5.75
C ALA A 89 13.38 -2.18 -6.68
N ILE A 90 14.57 -2.48 -6.16
CA ILE A 90 15.67 -3.03 -6.95
C ILE A 90 15.34 -4.46 -7.42
N LEU A 91 14.91 -5.34 -6.53
CA LEU A 91 14.62 -6.74 -6.89
C LEU A 91 13.42 -6.90 -7.83
N THR A 92 12.49 -5.94 -7.82
CA THR A 92 11.37 -5.93 -8.78
C THR A 92 11.86 -5.61 -10.20
N LEU A 93 12.93 -4.83 -10.34
CA LEU A 93 13.44 -4.35 -11.63
C LEU A 93 14.66 -5.13 -12.15
N ALA A 94 15.51 -5.61 -11.25
CA ALA A 94 16.81 -6.19 -11.55
C ALA A 94 16.93 -7.64 -11.04
N GLU A 95 17.75 -8.42 -11.73
CA GLU A 95 18.03 -9.82 -11.42
C GLU A 95 19.51 -10.14 -11.69
N ALA A 96 19.93 -11.36 -11.39
CA ALA A 96 21.30 -11.79 -11.61
C ALA A 96 21.74 -11.59 -13.09
N GLY A 97 22.89 -10.94 -13.27
CA GLY A 97 23.41 -10.58 -14.60
C GLY A 97 23.04 -9.16 -15.06
N LYS A 98 22.21 -8.43 -14.33
CA LYS A 98 21.95 -6.99 -14.55
C LYS A 98 22.84 -6.11 -13.66
N ASN A 99 22.91 -4.82 -13.99
CA ASN A 99 23.64 -3.80 -13.24
C ASN A 99 22.72 -2.61 -12.87
N ILE A 100 23.08 -1.92 -11.78
CA ILE A 100 22.53 -0.62 -11.40
C ILE A 100 23.66 0.40 -11.34
N VAL A 101 23.33 1.69 -11.51
CA VAL A 101 24.29 2.80 -11.36
C VAL A 101 23.80 3.67 -10.21
N SER A 102 24.68 3.95 -9.24
CA SER A 102 24.35 4.78 -8.07
C SER A 102 25.38 5.90 -7.88
N PRO A 103 25.01 7.00 -7.21
CA PRO A 103 26.01 7.94 -6.71
C PRO A 103 26.89 7.26 -5.64
N PRO A 104 28.12 7.73 -5.41
CA PRO A 104 29.01 7.15 -4.40
C PRO A 104 28.68 7.58 -2.96
N GLN A 105 27.92 8.67 -2.76
CA GLN A 105 27.48 9.13 -1.45
C GLN A 105 26.09 8.60 -1.13
N LEU A 106 26.03 7.46 -0.44
CA LEU A 106 24.78 6.82 0.01
C LEU A 106 24.73 6.75 1.54
N TYR A 107 23.52 6.56 2.07
CA TYR A 107 23.33 6.14 3.45
C TYR A 107 23.94 4.74 3.65
N GLY A 108 24.70 4.56 4.74
CA GLY A 108 25.46 3.34 5.06
C GLY A 108 24.82 2.48 6.13
#